data_AF-A0A7J2L5J6-F1
#
_entry.id   AF-A0A7J2L5J6-F1
#
_cell.length_a   1.000
_cell.length_b   1.000
_cell.length_c   1.000
_cell.angle_alpha   90.00
_cell.angle_beta   90.00
_cell.angle_gamma   90.00
#
_symmetry.space_group_name_H-M   'P 1'
#
loop_
_entity.id
_entity.type
_entity.pdbx_description
1 polymer ?
#
loop_
_entity_poly.entity_id
_entity_poly.type
_entity_poly.pdbx_seq_one_letter_code
_entity_poly.pdbx_strand_id
1 'polypeptide(L)'
;MKAQLTIQYLASFIFFIGLVVYVYFAYSANLPKYVEEVEKEDIRSKAYLLSELLVNNPGEPSNWDEIIPQNWKRLGFADQHSLKQNLILKSKIDKFNEEFDCSDRSNFTRLQQLVGIDRPFSFFIFNISWEDGSGDRLPLIECIPPMMVKEEINVTIRRIVAYNDSGSIKLAELVLQM
;
A
#
# COMPACT_ATOMS: atom_id res chain seq x y z
N MET A 1 -60.90 -14.63 -29.25
CA MET A 1 -60.41 -13.57 -28.34
C MET A 1 -59.63 -12.57 -29.17
N LYS A 2 -60.22 -11.40 -29.47
CA LYS A 2 -59.54 -10.33 -30.22
C LYS A 2 -58.86 -9.43 -29.18
N ALA A 3 -57.54 -9.31 -29.25
CA ALA A 3 -56.79 -8.41 -28.39
C ALA A 3 -57.16 -6.96 -28.71
N GLN A 4 -58.16 -6.41 -28.02
CA GLN A 4 -58.37 -4.97 -27.96
C GLN A 4 -57.33 -4.40 -27.00
N LEU A 5 -56.15 -4.09 -27.54
CA LEU A 5 -55.21 -3.19 -26.88
C LEU A 5 -55.89 -1.82 -26.75
N THR A 6 -56.50 -1.56 -25.60
CA THR A 6 -57.01 -0.23 -25.26
C THR A 6 -55.86 0.75 -25.24
N ILE A 7 -56.05 1.96 -25.81
CA ILE A 7 -55.04 3.03 -25.85
C ILE A 7 -54.43 3.30 -24.46
N GLN A 8 -55.24 3.16 -23.41
CA GLN A 8 -54.82 3.26 -22.01
C GLN A 8 -53.72 2.25 -21.65
N TYR A 9 -53.85 1.00 -22.11
CA TYR A 9 -52.84 -0.05 -21.90
C TYR A 9 -51.54 0.28 -22.64
N LEU A 10 -51.62 0.77 -23.87
CA LEU A 10 -50.44 1.20 -24.64
C LEU A 10 -49.71 2.36 -23.94
N ALA A 11 -50.46 3.34 -23.44
CA ALA A 11 -49.90 4.47 -22.69
C ALA A 11 -49.22 4.00 -21.39
N SER A 12 -49.88 3.17 -20.59
CA SER A 12 -49.30 2.61 -19.36
C SER A 12 -48.04 1.77 -19.64
N PHE A 13 -48.02 1.01 -20.74
CA PHE A 13 -46.86 0.20 -21.13
C PHE A 13 -45.66 1.06 -21.52
N ILE A 14 -45.86 2.15 -22.28
CA ILE A 14 -44.80 3.11 -22.62
C ILE A 14 -44.23 3.77 -21.36
N PHE A 15 -45.09 4.21 -20.45
CA PHE A 15 -44.67 4.77 -19.16
C PHE A 15 -43.86 3.77 -18.33
N PHE A 16 -44.32 2.52 -18.28
CA PHE A 16 -43.62 1.46 -17.57
C PHE A 16 -42.22 1.20 -18.16
N ILE A 17 -42.11 1.07 -19.49
CA ILE A 17 -40.80 0.93 -20.15
C ILE A 17 -39.92 2.15 -19.88
N GLY A 18 -40.45 3.36 -19.98
CA GLY A 18 -39.72 4.59 -19.70
C GLY A 18 -39.17 4.63 -18.26
N LEU A 19 -39.97 4.18 -17.29
CA LEU A 19 -39.54 4.09 -15.90
C LEU A 19 -38.45 3.04 -15.71
N VAL A 20 -38.58 1.85 -16.31
CA VAL A 20 -37.55 0.80 -16.25
C VAL A 20 -36.23 1.28 -16.85
N VAL A 21 -36.28 1.95 -18.00
CA VAL A 21 -35.10 2.53 -18.66
C VAL A 21 -34.47 3.62 -17.80
N TYR A 22 -35.28 4.50 -17.22
CA TYR A 22 -34.80 5.54 -16.31
C TYR A 22 -34.09 4.94 -15.09
N VAL A 23 -34.69 3.95 -14.43
CA VAL A 23 -34.10 3.26 -13.28
C VAL A 23 -32.80 2.57 -13.67
N TYR A 24 -32.76 1.90 -14.83
CA TYR A 24 -31.56 1.25 -15.35
C TYR A 24 -30.41 2.25 -15.58
N PHE A 25 -30.68 3.39 -16.21
CA PHE A 25 -29.66 4.42 -16.42
C PHE A 25 -29.21 5.06 -15.11
N ALA A 26 -30.15 5.37 -14.20
CA ALA A 26 -29.84 5.92 -12.89
C ALA A 26 -28.96 4.96 -12.06
N TYR A 27 -29.22 3.65 -12.12
CA TYR A 27 -28.41 2.64 -11.45
C TYR A 27 -27.03 2.47 -12.11
N SER A 28 -27.00 2.33 -13.44
CA SER A 28 -25.77 2.13 -14.21
C SER A 28 -24.81 3.31 -14.12
N ALA A 29 -25.31 4.53 -13.95
CA ALA A 29 -24.48 5.71 -13.77
C ALA A 29 -23.79 5.78 -12.39
N ASN A 30 -24.31 5.08 -11.37
CA ASN A 30 -23.76 5.09 -10.01
C ASN A 30 -22.76 3.95 -9.75
N LEU A 31 -22.89 2.81 -10.44
CA LEU A 31 -21.99 1.66 -10.29
C LEU A 31 -20.49 2.00 -10.47
N PRO A 32 -20.07 2.74 -11.52
CA PRO A 32 -18.65 3.00 -11.74
C PRO A 32 -17.99 3.77 -10.59
N LYS A 33 -18.71 4.78 -10.05
CA LYS A 33 -18.22 5.60 -8.93
C LYS A 33 -18.05 4.77 -7.65
N TYR A 34 -18.98 3.87 -7.37
CA TYR A 34 -18.88 3.01 -6.19
C TYR A 34 -17.71 2.04 -6.30
N VAL A 35 -17.53 1.42 -7.48
CA VAL A 35 -16.40 0.50 -7.73
C VAL A 35 -15.06 1.22 -7.56
N GLU A 36 -14.92 2.42 -8.12
CA GLU A 36 -13.70 3.24 -7.98
C GLU A 36 -13.42 3.60 -6.51
N GLU A 37 -14.44 3.97 -5.73
CA GLU A 37 -14.27 4.31 -4.32
C GLU A 37 -13.86 3.09 -3.47
N VAL A 38 -14.47 1.93 -3.74
CA VAL A 38 -14.09 0.67 -3.09
C VAL A 38 -12.65 0.29 -3.42
N GLU A 39 -12.21 0.49 -4.67
CA GLU A 39 -10.83 0.21 -5.07
C GLU A 39 -9.83 1.16 -4.39
N LYS A 40 -10.16 2.46 -4.28
CA LYS A 40 -9.34 3.42 -3.54
C LYS A 40 -9.15 3.04 -2.08
N GLU A 41 -10.23 2.65 -1.40
CA GLU A 41 -10.16 2.24 0.00
C GLU A 41 -9.45 0.90 0.18
N ASP A 42 -9.59 -0.06 -0.75
CA ASP A 42 -8.81 -1.30 -0.74
C ASP A 42 -7.30 -1.01 -0.81
N ILE A 43 -6.86 -0.21 -1.79
CA ILE A 43 -5.44 0.15 -1.97
C ILE A 43 -4.93 0.92 -0.75
N ARG A 44 -5.72 1.86 -0.24
CA ARG A 44 -5.37 2.62 0.97
C ARG A 44 -5.21 1.74 2.19
N SER A 45 -6.09 0.76 2.38
CA SER A 45 -6.01 -0.19 3.49
C SER A 45 -4.74 -1.04 3.41
N LYS A 46 -4.37 -1.51 2.20
CA LYS A 46 -3.17 -2.30 1.95
C LYS A 46 -1.89 -1.49 2.16
N ALA A 47 -1.86 -0.26 1.66
CA ALA A 47 -0.74 0.65 1.88
C ALA A 47 -0.58 0.95 3.38
N TYR A 48 -1.67 1.22 4.10
CA TYR A 48 -1.60 1.44 5.53
C TYR A 48 -1.11 0.19 6.29
N LEU A 49 -1.66 -0.98 5.97
CA LEU A 49 -1.26 -2.26 6.56
C LEU A 49 0.24 -2.56 6.33
N LEU A 50 0.73 -2.34 5.12
CA LEU A 50 2.14 -2.50 4.81
C LEU A 50 3.00 -1.50 5.61
N SER A 51 2.57 -0.25 5.73
CA SER A 51 3.27 0.73 6.57
C SER A 51 3.33 0.32 8.04
N GLU A 52 2.23 -0.24 8.58
CA GLU A 52 2.18 -0.76 9.96
C GLU A 52 3.09 -1.97 10.12
N LEU A 53 3.08 -2.89 9.15
CA LEU A 53 3.95 -4.06 9.16
C LEU A 53 5.42 -3.64 9.17
N LEU A 54 5.83 -2.77 8.26
CA LEU A 54 7.23 -2.35 8.13
C LEU A 54 7.73 -1.62 9.39
N VAL A 55 6.87 -0.83 10.04
CA VAL A 55 7.29 0.06 11.13
C VAL A 55 7.12 -0.56 12.52
N ASN A 56 6.06 -1.34 12.73
CA ASN A 56 5.66 -1.82 14.07
C ASN A 56 5.76 -3.33 14.23
N ASN A 57 6.13 -4.08 13.18
CA ASN A 57 6.43 -5.50 13.28
C ASN A 57 7.95 -5.72 13.24
N PRO A 58 8.54 -6.56 14.14
CA PRO A 58 9.96 -6.88 14.07
C PRO A 58 10.30 -7.89 12.95
N GLY A 59 9.29 -8.45 12.27
CA GLY A 59 9.47 -9.52 11.30
C GLY A 59 9.45 -10.90 11.95
N GLU A 60 9.60 -11.92 11.11
CA GLU A 60 9.70 -13.32 11.53
C GLU A 60 10.85 -14.03 10.80
N PRO A 61 11.87 -14.51 11.54
CA PRO A 61 12.07 -14.31 12.99
C PRO A 61 12.38 -12.84 13.35
N SER A 62 12.25 -12.48 14.62
CA SER A 62 12.38 -11.09 15.07
C SER A 62 13.76 -10.48 14.88
N ASN A 63 14.81 -11.31 14.79
CA ASN A 63 16.20 -10.93 14.54
C ASN A 63 16.65 -11.34 13.13
N TRP A 64 15.77 -11.20 12.14
CA TRP A 64 16.06 -11.60 10.75
C TRP A 64 17.31 -10.92 10.17
N ASP A 65 17.74 -9.79 10.74
CA ASP A 65 18.98 -9.09 10.39
C ASP A 65 20.28 -9.86 10.73
N GLU A 66 20.23 -10.81 11.65
CA GLU A 66 21.39 -11.60 12.10
C GLU A 66 21.47 -12.98 11.44
N ILE A 67 20.44 -13.37 10.69
CA ILE A 67 20.32 -14.72 10.13
C ILE A 67 20.29 -14.71 8.61
N ILE A 68 20.52 -15.90 8.04
CA ILE A 68 20.59 -16.10 6.59
C ILE A 68 19.20 -15.87 5.96
N PRO A 69 19.11 -15.15 4.83
CA PRO A 69 17.85 -14.76 4.21
C PRO A 69 16.86 -15.88 3.88
N GLN A 70 17.34 -17.11 3.71
CA GLN A 70 16.51 -18.28 3.38
C GLN A 70 15.49 -18.64 4.47
N ASN A 71 15.74 -18.23 5.71
CA ASN A 71 14.87 -18.49 6.85
C ASN A 71 13.90 -17.34 7.15
N TRP A 72 13.93 -16.27 6.35
CA TRP A 72 13.02 -15.16 6.50
C TRP A 72 11.62 -15.59 6.07
N LYS A 73 10.64 -15.37 6.96
CA LYS A 73 9.22 -15.59 6.66
C LYS A 73 8.47 -14.29 6.48
N ARG A 74 8.87 -13.26 7.21
CA ARG A 74 8.22 -11.95 7.20
C ARG A 74 9.21 -10.85 7.53
N LEU A 75 9.12 -9.75 6.78
CA LEU A 75 9.94 -8.57 7.02
C LEU A 75 9.22 -7.56 7.89
N GLY A 76 10.01 -6.82 8.65
CA GLY A 76 9.57 -5.73 9.49
C GLY A 76 10.77 -5.10 10.17
N PHE A 77 10.84 -3.78 10.18
CA PHE A 77 12.02 -3.04 10.63
C PHE A 77 11.98 -2.69 12.12
N ALA A 78 10.89 -2.99 12.83
CA ALA A 78 10.74 -2.61 14.23
C ALA A 78 11.84 -3.19 15.11
N ASP A 79 12.22 -2.42 16.12
CA ASP A 79 13.14 -2.83 17.16
C ASP A 79 12.53 -3.93 18.04
N GLN A 80 13.13 -5.12 18.02
CA GLN A 80 12.70 -6.23 18.87
C GLN A 80 13.10 -6.06 20.34
N HIS A 81 14.07 -5.18 20.65
CA HIS A 81 14.63 -5.05 21.99
C HIS A 81 13.92 -4.01 22.83
N SER A 82 13.45 -2.92 22.22
CA SER A 82 12.61 -1.95 22.90
C SER A 82 11.17 -2.09 22.40
N LEU A 83 10.24 -2.34 23.33
CA LEU A 83 8.80 -2.47 23.06
C LEU A 83 8.15 -1.14 22.62
N LYS A 84 8.88 -0.30 21.89
CA LYS A 84 8.48 1.03 21.45
C LYS A 84 7.93 0.96 20.04
N GLN A 85 6.76 1.55 19.85
CA GLN A 85 6.15 1.71 18.53
C GLN A 85 6.90 2.77 17.72
N ASN A 86 6.88 2.61 16.41
CA ASN A 86 7.56 3.48 15.44
C ASN A 86 9.07 3.63 15.67
N LEU A 87 9.71 2.69 16.39
CA LEU A 87 11.16 2.61 16.48
C LEU A 87 11.64 1.45 15.62
N ILE A 88 12.44 1.76 14.61
CA ILE A 88 13.04 0.78 13.71
C ILE A 88 14.54 0.61 13.97
N LEU A 89 15.11 -0.54 13.59
CA LEU A 89 16.54 -0.83 13.75
C LEU A 89 17.32 -0.52 12.48
N LYS A 90 18.44 0.18 12.64
CA LYS A 90 19.36 0.47 11.54
C LYS A 90 19.99 -0.80 10.96
N SER A 91 20.31 -1.80 11.81
CA SER A 91 20.85 -3.09 11.35
C SER A 91 19.93 -3.80 10.35
N LYS A 92 18.61 -3.75 10.57
CA LYS A 92 17.61 -4.28 9.65
C LYS A 92 17.54 -3.51 8.34
N ILE A 93 17.66 -2.18 8.40
CA ILE A 93 17.76 -1.34 7.21
C ILE A 93 18.99 -1.72 6.38
N ASP A 94 20.15 -1.84 7.03
CA ASP A 94 21.41 -2.20 6.36
C ASP A 94 21.32 -3.59 5.75
N LYS A 95 20.83 -4.56 6.52
CA LYS A 95 20.66 -5.93 6.02
C LYS A 95 19.67 -6.02 4.87
N PHE A 96 18.63 -5.19 4.86
CA PHE A 96 17.70 -5.11 3.74
C PHE A 96 18.41 -4.62 2.47
N ASN A 97 19.18 -3.54 2.56
CA ASN A 97 19.91 -2.98 1.42
C ASN A 97 21.01 -3.91 0.88
N GLU A 98 21.60 -4.75 1.74
CA GLU A 98 22.57 -5.78 1.32
C GLU A 98 21.92 -6.93 0.52
N GLU A 99 20.69 -7.30 0.88
CA GLU A 99 20.06 -8.55 0.43
C GLU A 99 18.98 -8.35 -0.65
N PHE A 100 18.40 -7.15 -0.76
CA PHE A 100 17.36 -6.83 -1.72
C PHE A 100 17.78 -5.75 -2.71
N ASP A 101 17.90 -6.15 -3.99
CA ASP A 101 17.81 -5.24 -5.11
C ASP A 101 16.35 -5.17 -5.58
N CYS A 102 15.65 -4.09 -5.23
CA CYS A 102 14.26 -3.88 -5.64
C CYS A 102 14.10 -3.66 -7.15
N SER A 103 15.18 -3.36 -7.87
CA SER A 103 15.19 -3.26 -9.33
C SER A 103 15.15 -4.62 -10.02
N ASP A 104 15.49 -5.71 -9.31
CA ASP A 104 15.38 -7.07 -9.83
C ASP A 104 13.99 -7.66 -9.58
N ARG A 105 13.39 -8.23 -10.63
CA ARG A 105 12.02 -8.77 -10.56
C ARG A 105 11.90 -9.95 -9.61
N SER A 106 12.90 -10.83 -9.54
CA SER A 106 12.83 -12.03 -8.71
C SER A 106 12.96 -11.67 -7.22
N ASN A 107 13.86 -10.74 -6.89
CA ASN A 107 14.01 -10.18 -5.55
C ASN A 107 12.76 -9.43 -5.11
N PHE A 108 12.19 -8.59 -5.98
CA PHE A 108 10.96 -7.87 -5.66
C PHE A 108 9.76 -8.81 -5.45
N THR A 109 9.64 -9.86 -6.26
CA THR A 109 8.59 -10.89 -6.07
C THR A 109 8.75 -11.60 -4.72
N ARG A 110 9.98 -11.90 -4.33
CA ARG A 110 10.27 -12.48 -3.00
C ARG A 110 9.95 -11.49 -1.87
N LEU A 111 10.26 -10.21 -2.04
CA LEU A 111 9.90 -9.16 -1.09
C LEU A 111 8.38 -9.10 -0.90
N GLN A 112 7.61 -9.08 -1.99
CA GLN A 112 6.14 -9.12 -1.98
C GLN A 112 5.59 -10.30 -1.17
N GLN A 113 6.18 -11.49 -1.34
CA GLN A 113 5.81 -12.68 -0.56
C GLN A 113 6.09 -12.51 0.94
N LEU A 114 7.25 -11.93 1.30
CA LEU A 114 7.64 -11.72 2.70
C LEU A 114 6.78 -10.66 3.41
N VAL A 115 6.32 -9.64 2.69
CA VAL A 115 5.41 -8.63 3.27
C VAL A 115 3.93 -9.01 3.14
N GLY A 116 3.62 -10.05 2.35
CA GLY A 116 2.25 -10.53 2.14
C GLY A 116 1.39 -9.60 1.29
N ILE A 117 1.99 -8.86 0.36
CA ILE A 117 1.29 -7.91 -0.52
C ILE A 117 1.46 -8.36 -1.98
N ASP A 118 0.33 -8.52 -2.67
CA ASP A 118 0.24 -9.04 -4.04
C ASP A 118 0.36 -7.96 -5.12
N ARG A 119 0.29 -6.68 -4.74
CA ARG A 119 0.43 -5.53 -5.64
C ARG A 119 1.85 -4.95 -5.64
N PRO A 120 2.30 -4.33 -6.74
CA PRO A 120 3.55 -3.59 -6.75
C PRO A 120 3.45 -2.40 -5.79
N PHE A 121 4.59 -2.05 -5.18
CA PHE A 121 4.69 -0.90 -4.29
C PHE A 121 6.11 -0.35 -4.33
N SER A 122 6.26 0.93 -4.05
CA SER A 122 7.55 1.53 -3.73
C SER A 122 7.56 2.01 -2.30
N PHE A 123 8.69 1.87 -1.62
CA PHE A 123 8.84 2.47 -0.31
C PHE A 123 10.23 3.06 -0.13
N PHE A 124 10.26 4.12 0.67
CA PHE A 124 11.44 4.90 0.94
C PHE A 124 11.51 5.15 2.44
N ILE A 125 12.71 5.09 3.00
CA ILE A 125 12.99 5.57 4.35
C ILE A 125 14.02 6.66 4.19
N PHE A 126 13.71 7.88 4.62
CA PHE A 126 14.63 9.01 4.59
C PHE A 126 15.04 9.39 6.01
N ASN A 127 16.34 9.54 6.26
CA ASN A 127 16.80 10.22 7.46
C ASN A 127 16.38 11.69 7.41
N ILE A 128 15.83 12.19 8.51
CA ILE A 128 15.51 13.62 8.66
C ILE A 128 16.65 14.23 9.47
N SER A 129 17.64 14.80 8.78
CA SER A 129 18.67 15.61 9.44
C SER A 129 18.24 17.08 9.43
N TRP A 130 18.35 17.72 10.59
CA TRP A 130 18.14 19.17 10.75
C TRP A 130 19.46 19.93 10.82
N GLU A 131 20.61 19.27 10.58
CA GLU A 131 21.94 19.82 10.82
C GLU A 131 22.24 21.09 10.00
N ASP A 132 21.69 21.19 8.78
CA ASP A 132 21.93 22.33 7.87
C ASP A 132 20.73 23.27 7.72
N GLY A 133 19.64 23.08 8.46
CA GLY A 133 18.42 23.90 8.36
C GLY A 133 17.63 23.76 7.04
N SER A 134 18.12 22.94 6.11
CA SER A 134 17.51 22.63 4.80
C SER A 134 16.40 21.57 4.87
N GLY A 135 16.41 20.72 5.92
CA GLY A 135 15.50 19.57 6.02
C GLY A 135 15.78 18.51 4.94
N ASP A 136 17.05 18.36 4.54
CA ASP A 136 17.44 17.42 3.50
C ASP A 136 17.08 15.97 3.87
N ARG A 137 16.47 15.29 2.91
CA ARG A 137 16.03 13.89 3.01
C ARG A 137 17.13 13.00 2.49
N LEU A 138 17.93 12.41 3.38
CA LEU A 138 18.97 11.46 2.99
C LEU A 138 18.37 10.05 2.91
N PRO A 139 18.39 9.38 1.75
CA PRO A 139 17.81 8.05 1.61
C PRO A 139 18.56 7.03 2.46
N LEU A 140 17.81 6.31 3.30
CA LEU A 140 18.25 5.12 4.03
C LEU A 140 17.82 3.84 3.30
N ILE A 141 16.64 3.84 2.66
CA ILE A 141 16.16 2.79 1.77
C ILE A 141 15.48 3.45 0.58
N GLU A 142 15.77 2.94 -0.62
CA GLU A 142 15.04 3.27 -1.85
C GLU A 142 14.65 1.96 -2.55
N CYS A 143 13.40 1.54 -2.36
CA CYS A 143 12.88 0.34 -2.99
C CYS A 143 11.87 0.72 -4.06
N ILE A 144 12.28 0.61 -5.33
CA ILE A 144 11.47 0.91 -6.51
C ILE A 144 11.38 -0.36 -7.36
N PRO A 145 10.19 -0.85 -7.71
CA PRO A 145 10.06 -2.05 -8.52
C PRO A 145 10.50 -1.83 -9.98
N PRO A 146 10.96 -2.87 -10.69
CA PRO A 146 11.43 -2.77 -12.09
C PRO A 146 10.39 -2.26 -13.08
N MET A 147 9.11 -2.46 -12.78
CA MET A 147 7.99 -2.00 -13.58
C MET A 147 6.89 -1.50 -12.66
N MET A 148 6.77 -0.18 -12.54
CA MET A 148 5.54 0.43 -12.06
C MET A 148 4.54 0.35 -13.22
N VAL A 149 3.63 -0.63 -13.19
CA VAL A 149 2.43 -0.53 -14.02
C VAL A 149 1.75 0.75 -13.55
N LYS A 150 1.50 1.69 -14.46
CA LYS A 150 0.81 2.94 -14.12
C LYS A 150 -0.62 2.58 -13.73
N GLU A 151 -0.85 2.33 -12.44
CA GLU A 151 -2.18 2.11 -11.89
C GLU A 151 -2.93 3.45 -11.88
N GLU A 152 -4.25 3.40 -12.12
CA GLU A 152 -5.10 4.59 -12.18
C GLU A 152 -5.26 5.26 -10.81
N ILE A 153 -5.06 4.51 -9.73
CA ILE A 153 -5.14 4.96 -8.34
C ILE A 153 -3.74 4.86 -7.73
N ASN A 154 -3.19 6.00 -7.30
CA ASN A 154 -1.92 6.08 -6.59
C ASN A 154 -2.18 6.56 -5.16
N VAL A 155 -1.83 5.74 -4.17
CA VAL A 155 -1.92 6.06 -2.75
C VAL A 155 -0.53 6.25 -2.19
N THR A 156 -0.30 7.40 -1.57
CA THR A 156 0.94 7.68 -0.82
C THR A 156 0.66 7.77 0.67
N ILE A 157 1.33 6.94 1.47
CA ILE A 157 1.34 7.00 2.94
C ILE A 157 2.68 7.57 3.39
N ARG A 158 2.64 8.58 4.27
CA ARG A 158 3.84 9.16 4.89
C ARG A 158 3.76 9.01 6.40
N ARG A 159 4.85 8.56 7.02
CA ARG A 159 4.94 8.40 8.48
C ARG A 159 6.28 8.91 8.98
N ILE A 160 6.26 9.57 10.12
CA ILE A 160 7.48 9.86 10.86
C ILE A 160 7.76 8.66 11.76
N VAL A 161 8.98 8.16 11.68
CA VAL A 161 9.49 7.04 12.46
C VAL A 161 10.78 7.45 13.15
N ALA A 162 11.15 6.76 14.20
CA ALA A 162 12.45 6.87 14.82
C ALA A 162 13.28 5.65 14.46
N TYR A 163 14.60 5.80 14.34
CA TYR A 163 15.51 4.67 14.19
C TYR A 163 16.65 4.73 15.20
N ASN A 164 17.05 3.56 15.68
CA ASN A 164 18.19 3.42 16.58
C ASN A 164 19.48 3.21 15.76
N ASP A 165 20.36 4.20 15.81
CA ASP A 165 21.69 4.18 15.23
C ASP A 165 22.73 4.10 16.35
N SER A 166 23.17 2.88 16.63
CA SER A 166 24.24 2.59 17.60
C SER A 166 24.02 3.21 18.99
N GLY A 167 22.76 3.27 19.45
CA GLY A 167 22.36 3.85 20.74
C GLY A 167 21.85 5.29 20.66
N SER A 168 21.99 5.96 19.52
CA SER A 168 21.39 7.27 19.26
C SER A 168 20.04 7.11 18.54
N ILE A 169 19.00 7.76 19.06
CA ILE A 169 17.67 7.74 18.42
C ILE A 169 17.57 8.94 17.49
N LYS A 170 17.38 8.68 16.19
CA LYS A 170 17.21 9.70 15.14
C LYS A 170 15.82 9.58 14.51
N LEU A 171 15.37 10.64 13.83
CA LEU A 171 14.09 10.65 13.13
C LEU A 171 14.27 10.32 11.65
N ALA A 172 13.29 9.63 11.09
CA ALA A 172 13.20 9.30 9.69
C ALA A 172 11.75 9.47 9.18
N GLU A 173 11.60 9.61 7.87
CA GLU A 173 10.31 9.59 7.19
C GLU A 173 10.20 8.30 6.38
N LEU A 174 9.19 7.49 6.65
CA LEU A 174 8.76 6.42 5.75
C LEU A 174 7.77 6.99 4.73
N VAL A 175 8.04 6.81 3.45
CA VAL A 175 7.11 7.10 2.35
C VAL A 175 6.81 5.80 1.63
N LEU A 176 5.55 5.40 1.59
CA LEU A 176 5.07 4.23 0.85
C LEU A 176 4.16 4.70 -0.27
N GLN A 177 4.32 4.15 -1.47
CA GLN A 177 3.45 4.40 -2.62
C GLN A 177 2.98 3.07 -3.21
N MET A 178 1.68 2.99 -3.49
CA MET A 178 1.04 1.87 -4.19
C MET A 178 0.19 2.45 -5.31
#